data_AF-A0A975FBG4-F1
#
_entry.id   AF-A0A975FBG4-F1
#
_cell.length_a   1.000
_cell.length_b   1.000
_cell.length_c   1.000
_cell.angle_alpha   90.00
_cell.angle_beta   90.00
_cell.angle_gamma   90.00
#
_symmetry.space_group_name_H-M   'P 1'
#
loop_
_entity.id
_entity.type
_entity.pdbx_description
1 polymer ?
#
loop_
_entity_poly.entity_id
_entity_poly.type
_entity_poly.pdbx_seq_one_letter_code
_entity_poly.pdbx_strand_id
1 'polypeptide(L)'
;MKLCRYIVVTLALSSGLIGCASVPPAEQLQREMAGVDNSSPTFAQGYADGCQSGLSAGGDSRFVYVKDLNQANQADYKLGWEDGFRICQSRQVQRNNARNSSDSFGGLPFPGFPRTGVTIGVQL
;
A
#
# COMPACT_ATOMS: atom_id res chain seq x y z
N MET A 1 44.61 1.39 -20.27
CA MET A 1 43.62 0.29 -20.08
C MET A 1 43.27 -0.01 -18.62
N LYS A 2 44.19 0.14 -17.66
CA LYS A 2 43.93 -0.14 -16.22
C LYS A 2 43.00 0.90 -15.54
N LEU A 3 43.04 2.17 -15.98
CA LEU A 3 42.19 3.25 -15.47
C LEU A 3 40.69 3.02 -15.73
N CYS A 4 40.32 2.48 -16.89
CA CYS A 4 38.92 2.26 -17.27
C CYS A 4 38.27 1.15 -16.41
N ARG A 5 39.03 0.10 -16.07
CA ARG A 5 38.58 -0.95 -15.13
C ARG A 5 38.36 -0.41 -13.72
N TYR A 6 39.18 0.55 -13.27
CA TYR A 6 39.06 1.13 -11.93
C TYR A 6 37.78 1.98 -11.81
N ILE A 7 37.48 2.78 -12.84
CA ILE A 7 36.27 3.62 -12.92
C ILE A 7 35.00 2.75 -12.86
N VAL A 8 34.97 1.64 -13.60
CA VAL A 8 33.83 0.70 -13.58
C VAL A 8 33.65 0.04 -12.21
N VAL A 9 34.75 -0.32 -11.53
CA VAL A 9 34.70 -0.95 -10.20
C VAL A 9 34.25 0.05 -9.12
N THR A 10 34.66 1.32 -9.20
CA THR A 10 34.24 2.34 -8.21
C THR A 10 32.79 2.78 -8.38
N LEU A 11 32.26 2.81 -9.60
CA LEU A 11 30.84 3.11 -9.86
C LEU A 11 29.91 1.98 -9.37
N ALA A 12 30.35 0.73 -9.46
CA ALA A 12 29.58 -0.41 -8.94
C ALA A 12 29.51 -0.44 -7.40
N LEU A 13 30.55 0.01 -6.71
CA LEU A 13 30.64 -0.07 -5.24
C LEU A 13 29.76 0.97 -4.50
N SER A 14 29.35 2.05 -5.18
CA SER A 14 28.61 3.17 -4.57
C SER A 14 27.09 3.06 -4.69
N SER A 15 26.57 2.03 -5.38
CA SER A 15 25.12 1.88 -5.65
C SER A 15 24.32 1.17 -4.53
N GLY A 16 24.93 0.92 -3.37
CA GLY A 16 24.39 0.02 -2.33
C GLY A 16 23.50 0.64 -1.24
N LEU A 17 23.21 1.94 -1.27
CA LEU A 17 22.42 2.61 -0.22
C LEU A 17 21.06 3.06 -0.76
N ILE A 18 20.22 2.11 -1.16
CA ILE A 18 18.80 2.39 -1.40
C ILE A 18 18.11 2.37 -0.04
N GLY A 19 17.82 3.57 0.48
CA GLY A 19 17.27 3.79 1.82
C GLY A 19 15.83 3.29 2.01
N CYS A 20 15.37 3.32 3.27
CA CYS A 20 14.00 3.00 3.68
C CYS A 20 13.00 3.96 3.00
N ALA A 21 12.43 3.56 1.86
CA ALA A 21 11.47 4.41 1.14
C ALA A 21 10.07 4.31 1.76
N SER A 22 9.62 5.40 2.38
CA SER A 22 8.20 5.60 2.70
C SER A 22 7.45 6.01 1.43
N VAL A 23 6.45 5.24 1.01
CA VAL A 23 5.63 5.55 -0.17
C VAL A 23 4.76 6.79 0.13
N PRO A 24 4.85 7.88 -0.65
CA PRO A 24 4.01 9.05 -0.44
C PRO A 24 2.53 8.73 -0.74
N PRO A 25 1.58 9.46 -0.13
CA PRO A 25 0.15 9.14 -0.24
C PRO A 25 -0.37 9.19 -1.68
N ALA A 26 0.09 10.14 -2.50
CA ALA A 26 -0.31 10.22 -3.91
C ALA A 26 0.11 8.98 -4.72
N GLU A 27 1.33 8.48 -4.49
CA GLU A 27 1.83 7.29 -5.18
C GLU A 27 1.12 6.01 -4.69
N GLN A 28 0.78 5.95 -3.41
CA GLN A 28 -0.04 4.86 -2.88
C GLN A 28 -1.41 4.84 -3.54
N LEU A 29 -2.10 5.98 -3.62
CA LEU A 29 -3.40 6.06 -4.30
C LEU A 29 -3.28 5.64 -5.78
N GLN A 30 -2.25 6.12 -6.48
CA GLN A 30 -2.01 5.73 -7.88
C GLN A 30 -1.85 4.21 -8.06
N ARG A 31 -1.18 3.53 -7.12
CA ARG A 31 -1.04 2.07 -7.14
C ARG A 31 -2.37 1.35 -6.89
N GLU A 32 -3.25 1.92 -6.06
CA GLU A 32 -4.58 1.36 -5.79
C GLU A 32 -5.55 1.57 -6.96
N MET A 33 -5.31 2.60 -7.79
CA MET A 33 -6.07 2.88 -9.02
C MET A 33 -5.69 1.98 -10.20
N ALA A 34 -4.62 1.19 -10.08
CA ALA A 34 -4.16 0.34 -11.17
C ALA A 34 -5.24 -0.69 -11.58
N GLY A 35 -5.60 -0.70 -12.87
CA GLY A 35 -6.63 -1.60 -13.41
C GLY A 35 -8.03 -1.01 -13.48
N VAL A 36 -8.22 0.24 -13.03
CA VAL A 36 -9.49 1.00 -13.19
C VAL A 36 -9.53 1.74 -14.53
N ASP A 37 -8.45 1.70 -15.31
CA ASP A 37 -8.24 2.49 -16.53
C ASP A 37 -9.25 2.19 -17.65
N ASN A 38 -9.87 1.01 -17.64
CA ASN A 38 -10.86 0.58 -18.64
C ASN A 38 -12.32 0.84 -18.21
N SER A 39 -12.55 1.51 -17.08
CA SER A 39 -13.88 1.83 -16.56
C SER A 39 -14.39 3.19 -17.06
N SER A 40 -15.66 3.50 -16.80
CA SER A 40 -16.21 4.83 -17.11
C SER A 40 -15.49 5.91 -16.28
N PRO A 41 -15.34 7.15 -16.78
CA PRO A 41 -14.65 8.21 -16.05
C PRO A 41 -15.34 8.53 -14.72
N THR A 42 -16.67 8.45 -14.69
CA THR A 42 -17.49 8.61 -13.47
C THR A 42 -17.22 7.50 -12.45
N PHE A 43 -17.09 6.24 -12.91
CA PHE A 43 -16.70 5.13 -12.04
C PHE A 43 -15.29 5.32 -11.49
N ALA A 44 -14.32 5.69 -12.33
CA ALA A 44 -12.94 5.91 -11.92
C ALA A 44 -12.83 7.04 -10.88
N GLN A 45 -13.58 8.13 -11.06
CA GLN A 45 -13.65 9.21 -10.08
C GLN A 45 -14.25 8.72 -8.75
N GLY A 46 -15.38 8.01 -8.81
CA GLY A 46 -15.99 7.40 -7.62
C GLY A 46 -15.01 6.48 -6.90
N TYR A 47 -14.32 5.60 -7.65
CA TYR A 47 -13.33 4.68 -7.11
C TYR A 47 -12.16 5.40 -6.43
N ALA A 48 -11.64 6.49 -7.00
CA ALA A 48 -10.57 7.28 -6.38
C ALA A 48 -11.02 7.86 -5.03
N ASP A 49 -12.18 8.51 -5.00
CA ASP A 49 -12.76 9.11 -3.78
C ASP A 49 -13.07 8.04 -2.72
N GLY A 50 -13.63 6.92 -3.16
CA GLY A 50 -13.92 5.75 -2.33
C GLY A 50 -12.65 5.16 -1.75
N CYS A 51 -11.62 4.95 -2.57
CA CYS A 51 -10.34 4.41 -2.13
C CYS A 51 -9.66 5.32 -1.11
N GLN A 52 -9.65 6.64 -1.34
CA GLN A 52 -9.13 7.60 -0.36
C GLN A 52 -9.84 7.49 1.00
N SER A 53 -11.17 7.39 0.96
CA SER A 53 -12.01 7.18 2.13
C SER A 53 -11.73 5.84 2.82
N GLY A 54 -11.53 4.77 2.04
CA GLY A 54 -11.22 3.43 2.53
C GLY A 54 -9.86 3.38 3.21
N LEU A 55 -8.83 4.02 2.63
CA LEU A 55 -7.50 4.15 3.24
C LEU A 55 -7.56 4.87 4.59
N SER A 56 -8.32 5.97 4.65
CA SER A 56 -8.58 6.71 5.89
C SER A 56 -9.27 5.81 6.93
N ALA A 57 -10.35 5.14 6.56
CA ALA A 57 -11.11 4.22 7.42
C ALA A 57 -10.32 2.97 7.85
N GLY A 58 -9.33 2.57 7.04
CA GLY A 58 -8.40 1.49 7.37
C GLY A 58 -7.28 1.92 8.32
N GLY A 59 -7.21 3.21 8.69
CA GLY A 59 -6.26 3.75 9.67
C GLY A 59 -5.02 4.42 9.07
N ASP A 60 -5.03 4.77 7.78
CA ASP A 60 -3.98 5.63 7.21
C ASP A 60 -4.32 7.10 7.41
N SER A 61 -3.69 7.73 8.42
CA SER A 61 -3.95 9.13 8.80
C SER A 61 -3.58 10.17 7.75
N ARG A 62 -2.87 9.78 6.69
CA ARG A 62 -2.50 10.66 5.57
C ARG A 62 -3.64 10.89 4.59
N PHE A 63 -4.71 10.10 4.67
CA PHE A 63 -5.87 10.18 3.81
C PHE A 63 -7.12 10.62 4.58
N VAL A 64 -8.05 11.25 3.87
CA VAL A 64 -9.31 11.77 4.42
C VAL A 64 -10.51 11.18 3.69
N TYR A 65 -11.64 11.12 4.38
CA TYR A 65 -12.92 10.75 3.78
C TYR A 65 -13.33 11.77 2.70
N VAL A 66 -13.65 11.28 1.51
CA VAL A 66 -14.10 12.08 0.35
C VAL A 66 -15.27 11.37 -0.31
N LYS A 67 -16.36 12.12 -0.52
CA LYS A 67 -17.50 11.68 -1.32
C LYS A 67 -18.18 12.91 -1.93
N ASP A 68 -18.16 13.01 -3.25
CA ASP A 68 -18.85 14.08 -3.97
C ASP A 68 -20.36 13.79 -4.00
N LEU A 69 -21.11 14.59 -3.25
CA LEU A 69 -22.56 14.44 -3.14
C LEU A 69 -23.31 14.79 -4.43
N ASN A 70 -22.72 15.60 -5.31
CA ASN A 70 -23.32 15.96 -6.61
C ASN A 70 -23.12 14.84 -7.66
N GLN A 71 -22.13 13.98 -7.44
CA GLN A 71 -21.87 12.80 -8.26
C GLN A 71 -22.51 11.55 -7.64
N ALA A 72 -22.83 11.56 -6.34
CA ALA A 72 -23.41 10.43 -5.60
C ALA A 72 -24.77 9.94 -6.13
N ASN A 73 -25.49 10.78 -6.85
CA ASN A 73 -26.73 10.46 -7.58
C ASN A 73 -26.49 9.66 -8.86
N GLN A 74 -25.26 9.59 -9.38
CA GLN A 74 -24.91 8.77 -10.53
C GLN A 74 -24.58 7.35 -10.07
N ALA A 75 -25.21 6.36 -10.70
CA ALA A 75 -25.04 4.96 -10.35
C ALA A 75 -23.58 4.51 -10.48
N ASP A 76 -22.90 4.90 -11.57
CA ASP A 76 -21.50 4.58 -11.83
C ASP A 76 -20.56 5.13 -10.76
N TYR A 77 -20.77 6.39 -10.34
CA TYR A 77 -19.97 7.01 -9.28
C TYR A 77 -20.17 6.25 -7.97
N LYS A 78 -21.43 5.95 -7.61
CA LYS A 78 -21.76 5.24 -6.37
C LYS A 78 -21.13 3.84 -6.34
N LEU A 79 -21.21 3.11 -7.46
CA LEU A 79 -20.59 1.79 -7.60
C LEU A 79 -19.06 1.87 -7.47
N GLY A 80 -18.44 2.80 -8.20
CA GLY A 80 -16.99 3.03 -8.09
C GLY A 80 -16.58 3.35 -6.67
N TRP A 81 -17.30 4.26 -6.01
CA TRP A 81 -17.04 4.67 -4.64
C TRP A 81 -17.14 3.52 -3.65
N GLU A 82 -18.19 2.70 -3.74
CA GLU A 82 -18.37 1.54 -2.86
C GLU A 82 -17.27 0.48 -3.06
N ASP A 83 -16.89 0.20 -4.30
CA ASP A 83 -15.83 -0.76 -4.60
C ASP A 83 -14.45 -0.25 -4.14
N GLY A 84 -14.10 0.99 -4.50
CA GLY A 84 -12.84 1.60 -4.07
C GLY A 84 -12.71 1.66 -2.55
N PHE A 85 -13.79 2.04 -1.85
CA PHE A 85 -13.83 2.06 -0.39
C PHE A 85 -13.53 0.69 0.21
N ARG A 86 -14.28 -0.33 -0.19
CA ARG A 86 -14.18 -1.68 0.36
C ARG A 86 -12.82 -2.30 0.10
N ILE A 87 -12.30 -2.18 -1.12
CA ILE A 87 -11.02 -2.75 -1.52
C ILE A 87 -9.87 -2.08 -0.76
N CYS A 88 -9.81 -0.75 -0.78
CA CYS A 88 -8.71 -0.02 -0.17
C CYS A 88 -8.74 -0.08 1.37
N GLN A 89 -9.92 -0.09 1.99
CA GLN A 89 -10.06 -0.31 3.43
C GLN A 89 -9.52 -1.68 3.83
N SER A 90 -9.98 -2.75 3.17
CA SER A 90 -9.52 -4.11 3.45
C SER A 90 -8.01 -4.24 3.32
N ARG A 91 -7.44 -3.69 2.23
CA ARG A 91 -6.00 -3.75 1.98
C ARG A 91 -5.21 -2.95 3.02
N GLN A 92 -5.70 -1.79 3.45
CA GLN A 92 -5.05 -0.99 4.49
C GLN A 92 -5.08 -1.71 5.85
N VAL A 93 -6.21 -2.32 6.21
CA VAL A 93 -6.32 -3.14 7.43
C VAL A 93 -5.33 -4.30 7.39
N GLN A 94 -5.22 -4.99 6.25
CA GLN A 94 -4.23 -6.06 6.05
C GLN A 94 -2.79 -5.55 6.22
N ARG A 95 -2.45 -4.38 5.65
CA ARG A 95 -1.14 -3.74 5.83
C ARG A 95 -0.84 -3.45 7.29
N ASN A 96 -1.81 -2.94 8.04
CA ASN A 96 -1.66 -2.65 9.46
C ASN A 96 -1.48 -3.93 10.28
N ASN A 97 -2.23 -5.00 9.98
CA ASN A 97 -2.07 -6.29 10.63
C ASN A 97 -0.67 -6.90 10.38
N ALA A 98 -0.16 -6.79 9.14
CA ALA A 98 1.16 -7.27 8.78
C ALA A 98 2.27 -6.51 9.54
N ARG A 99 2.17 -5.18 9.66
CA ARG A 99 3.09 -4.35 10.47
C ARG A 99 3.08 -4.77 11.94
N ASN A 100 1.89 -4.86 12.55
CA ASN A 100 1.75 -5.26 13.95
C ASN A 100 2.34 -6.66 14.23
N SER A 101 2.23 -7.57 13.25
CA SER A 101 2.80 -8.92 13.33
C SER A 101 4.33 -8.91 13.29
N SER A 102 4.94 -8.06 12.45
CA SER A 102 6.40 -7.91 12.42
C SER A 102 6.97 -7.22 13.65
N ASP A 103 6.25 -6.24 14.22
CA ASP A 103 6.68 -5.51 15.41
C ASP A 103 6.74 -6.43 16.64
N SER A 104 5.85 -7.42 16.72
CA SER A 104 5.86 -8.45 17.76
C SER A 104 7.12 -9.36 17.73
N PHE A 105 7.90 -9.37 16.65
CA PHE A 105 9.13 -10.17 16.54
C PHE A 105 10.42 -9.33 16.64
N GLY A 106 10.32 -7.99 16.69
CA GLY A 106 11.46 -7.06 16.64
C GLY A 106 11.95 -6.53 17.99
N GLY A 107 11.31 -6.87 19.10
CA GLY A 107 11.69 -6.45 20.44
C GLY A 107 12.78 -7.32 21.07
N LEU A 108 14.04 -7.06 20.72
CA LEU A 108 15.29 -7.62 21.30
C LEU A 108 15.46 -9.16 21.20
N PRO A 109 16.68 -9.64 20.87
CA PRO A 109 16.98 -11.06 20.93
C PRO A 109 17.11 -11.48 22.40
N PHE A 110 16.02 -11.85 23.06
CA PHE A 110 16.13 -12.66 24.27
C PHE A 110 16.58 -14.08 23.86
N PRO A 111 17.73 -14.57 24.37
CA PRO A 111 18.20 -15.92 24.07
C PRO A 111 17.35 -16.89 24.89
N GLY A 112 16.23 -17.37 24.36
CA GLY A 112 15.48 -18.38 25.11
C GLY A 112 14.10 -18.80 24.65
N PHE A 113 13.44 -18.13 23.69
CA PHE A 113 12.09 -18.54 23.29
C PHE A 113 12.10 -19.14 21.88
N PRO A 114 11.73 -20.44 21.73
CA PRO A 114 11.60 -21.04 20.42
C PRO A 114 10.47 -20.32 19.65
N ARG A 115 10.74 -20.05 18.37
CA ARG A 115 9.77 -19.52 17.41
C ARG A 115 8.56 -20.45 17.33
N THR A 116 7.51 -20.21 18.09
CA THR A 116 6.16 -20.63 17.70
C THR A 116 5.64 -19.59 16.73
N GLY A 117 6.18 -19.63 15.51
CA GLY A 117 5.50 -18.99 14.39
C GLY A 117 4.12 -19.63 14.30
N VAL A 118 3.06 -18.82 14.47
CA VAL A 118 1.71 -19.24 14.12
C VAL A 118 1.70 -19.33 12.60
N THR A 119 2.11 -20.48 12.07
CA THR A 119 1.73 -20.88 10.72
C THR A 119 0.22 -21.10 10.76
N ILE A 120 -0.57 -20.11 10.37
CA ILE A 120 -1.93 -20.39 9.89
C ILE A 120 -1.76 -21.05 8.53
N GLY A 121 -1.39 -22.33 8.55
CA GLY A 121 -1.57 -23.21 7.42
C GLY A 121 -3.07 -23.37 7.24
N VAL A 122 -3.61 -22.82 6.16
CA VAL A 122 -4.84 -23.37 5.60
C VAL A 122 -4.42 -24.70 4.99
N GLN A 123 -4.51 -25.78 5.78
CA GLN A 123 -4.58 -27.11 5.22
C GLN A 123 -5.99 -27.26 4.61
N LEU A 124 -6.03 -27.44 3.29
CA LEU A 124 -7.16 -28.04 2.59
C LEU A 124 -7.39 -29.46 3.11
#